data_AF-A0A920V7B2-F1
#
_entry.id   AF-A0A920V7B2-F1
#
_cell.length_a   1.000
_cell.length_b   1.000
_cell.length_c   1.000
_cell.angle_alpha   90.00
_cell.angle_beta   90.00
_cell.angle_gamma   90.00
#
_symmetry.space_group_name_H-M   'P 1'
#
loop_
_entity.id
_entity.type
_entity.pdbx_description
1 polymer ?
#
loop_
_entity_poly.entity_id
_entity_poly.type
_entity_poly.pdbx_seq_one_letter_code
_entity_poly.pdbx_strand_id
1 'polypeptide(L)'
;MWIFAVSWLIINVGGAANLEKPWGQQLSKINRFVVASLGLALIIVAVSSYMGNGPFEANSIALKVGLYGLINLTILGIEVAFFPLGEAFARLAEEGSTPELEESISSGMRKTLMWVHSTYIMIFVVAFIGVTKIAG
;
A
#
# COMPACT_ATOMS: atom_id res chain seq x y z
N MET A 1 -13.15 16.23 0.51
CA MET A 1 -11.76 15.88 0.14
C MET A 1 -10.77 16.22 1.25
N TRP A 2 -10.58 17.49 1.64
CA TRP A 2 -9.56 17.87 2.63
C TRP A 2 -9.79 17.30 4.03
N ILE A 3 -11.03 17.34 4.54
CA ILE A 3 -11.37 16.76 5.85
C ILE A 3 -11.02 15.27 5.87
N PHE A 4 -11.42 14.53 4.84
CA PHE A 4 -11.06 13.11 4.70
C PHE A 4 -9.54 12.89 4.67
N ALA A 5 -8.81 13.67 3.88
CA ALA A 5 -7.35 13.55 3.77
C ALA A 5 -6.66 13.80 5.13
N VAL A 6 -7.08 14.83 5.85
CA VAL A 6 -6.55 15.15 7.19
C VAL A 6 -6.93 14.08 8.19
N SER A 7 -8.18 13.62 8.21
CA SER A 7 -8.63 12.53 9.08
C SER A 7 -7.86 11.23 8.79
N TRP A 8 -7.64 10.90 7.53
CA TRP A 8 -6.90 9.71 7.13
C TRP A 8 -5.41 9.81 7.45
N LEU A 9 -4.81 10.99 7.33
CA LEU A 9 -3.45 11.28 7.81
C LEU A 9 -3.35 11.07 9.33
N ILE A 10 -4.31 11.58 10.10
CA ILE A 10 -4.34 11.42 11.56
C ILE A 10 -4.47 9.94 11.94
N ILE A 11 -5.31 9.17 11.22
CA ILE A 11 -5.45 7.72 11.44
C ILE A 11 -4.13 6.99 11.15
N ASN A 12 -3.47 7.31 10.03
CA ASN A 12 -2.22 6.67 9.64
C ASN A 12 -1.06 7.03 10.59
N VAL A 13 -0.81 8.32 10.77
CA VAL A 13 0.29 8.81 11.62
C VAL A 13 0.03 8.47 13.08
N GLY A 14 -1.22 8.63 13.56
CA GLY A 14 -1.61 8.29 14.93
C GLY A 14 -1.52 6.79 15.20
N GLY A 15 -1.95 5.96 14.24
CA GLY A 15 -1.81 4.50 14.30
C GLY A 15 -0.35 4.07 14.34
N ALA A 16 0.49 4.60 13.44
CA ALA A 16 1.92 4.30 13.37
C ALA A 16 2.68 4.77 14.62
N ALA A 17 2.42 5.97 15.10
CA ALA A 17 3.10 6.54 16.28
C ALA A 17 2.71 5.85 17.59
N ASN A 18 1.60 5.10 17.62
CA ASN A 18 1.11 4.42 18.82
C ASN A 18 0.91 2.91 18.58
N LEU A 19 1.73 2.29 17.73
CA LEU A 19 1.68 0.85 17.43
C LEU A 19 1.79 -0.03 18.68
N GLU A 20 2.46 0.45 19.73
CA GLU A 20 2.58 -0.24 21.02
C GLU A 20 1.22 -0.35 21.76
N LYS A 21 0.26 0.52 21.44
CA LYS A 21 -1.04 0.56 22.11
C LYS A 21 -2.10 -0.25 21.32
N PRO A 22 -3.04 -0.92 22.00
CA PRO A 22 -4.09 -1.71 21.34
C PRO A 22 -4.92 -0.92 20.32
N TRP A 23 -5.16 0.36 20.57
CA TRP A 23 -5.91 1.22 19.65
C TRP A 23 -5.10 1.59 18.39
N GLY A 24 -3.78 1.75 18.48
CA GLY A 24 -2.92 2.02 17.32
C GLY A 24 -2.87 0.82 16.37
N GLN A 25 -2.87 -0.39 16.94
CA GLN A 25 -3.03 -1.65 16.21
C GLN A 25 -4.40 -1.76 15.52
N GLN A 26 -5.47 -1.33 16.19
CA GLN A 26 -6.80 -1.28 15.58
C GLN A 26 -6.86 -0.28 14.42
N LEU A 27 -6.29 0.92 14.57
CA LEU A 27 -6.21 1.90 13.48
C LEU A 27 -5.42 1.37 12.28
N SER A 28 -4.34 0.63 12.53
CA SER A 28 -3.54 0.00 11.46
C SER A 28 -4.34 -1.08 10.71
N LYS A 29 -5.15 -1.89 11.42
CA LYS A 29 -6.06 -2.86 10.80
C LYS A 29 -7.13 -2.16 9.94
N ILE A 30 -7.70 -1.07 10.45
CA ILE A 30 -8.66 -0.24 9.69
C ILE A 30 -7.99 0.32 8.45
N ASN A 31 -6.78 0.89 8.57
CA ASN A 31 -6.05 1.43 7.42
C ASN A 31 -5.85 0.37 6.34
N ARG A 32 -5.38 -0.83 6.70
CA ARG A 32 -5.21 -1.94 5.75
C ARG A 32 -6.52 -2.29 5.05
N PHE A 33 -7.62 -2.32 5.78
CA PHE A 33 -8.94 -2.58 5.19
C PHE A 33 -9.37 -1.46 4.22
N VAL A 34 -9.14 -0.19 4.58
CA VAL A 34 -9.44 0.96 3.70
C VAL A 34 -8.58 0.91 2.43
N VAL A 35 -7.27 0.66 2.55
CA VAL A 35 -6.36 0.57 1.39
C VAL A 35 -6.73 -0.61 0.49
N ALA A 36 -7.04 -1.78 1.07
CA ALA A 36 -7.45 -2.96 0.33
C ALA A 36 -8.78 -2.75 -0.41
N SER A 37 -9.79 -2.21 0.29
CA SER A 37 -11.10 -1.95 -0.29
C SER A 37 -11.04 -0.87 -1.37
N LEU A 38 -10.28 0.21 -1.16
CA LEU A 38 -10.04 1.25 -2.16
C LEU A 38 -9.31 0.67 -3.38
N GLY A 39 -8.27 -0.12 -3.18
CA GLY A 39 -7.52 -0.76 -4.26
C GLY A 39 -8.41 -1.64 -5.14
N LEU A 40 -9.22 -2.51 -4.51
CA LEU A 40 -10.17 -3.36 -5.22
C LEU A 40 -11.28 -2.56 -5.91
N ALA A 41 -11.84 -1.55 -5.25
CA ALA A 41 -12.89 -0.71 -5.82
C ALA A 41 -12.41 0.02 -7.09
N LEU A 42 -11.19 0.56 -7.08
CA LEU A 42 -10.60 1.23 -8.25
C LEU A 42 -10.37 0.25 -9.42
N ILE A 43 -9.91 -0.98 -9.14
CA ILE A 43 -9.77 -2.03 -10.16
C ILE A 43 -11.14 -2.38 -10.76
N ILE A 44 -12.16 -2.59 -9.91
CA ILE A 44 -13.53 -2.90 -10.36
C ILE A 44 -14.08 -1.77 -11.23
N VAL A 45 -13.90 -0.51 -10.83
CA VAL A 45 -14.33 0.66 -11.61
C VAL A 45 -13.62 0.74 -12.96
N ALA A 46 -12.32 0.43 -13.02
CA ALA A 46 -11.59 0.39 -14.27
C ALA A 46 -12.12 -0.71 -15.20
N VAL A 47 -12.29 -1.93 -14.68
CA VAL A 47 -12.83 -3.06 -15.45
C VAL A 47 -14.25 -2.77 -15.93
N SER A 48 -15.12 -2.23 -15.08
CA SER A 48 -16.50 -1.89 -15.47
C SER A 48 -16.54 -0.81 -16.55
N SER A 49 -15.61 0.15 -16.51
CA SER A 49 -15.45 1.20 -17.53
C SER A 49 -15.04 0.61 -18.88
N TYR A 50 -14.13 -0.36 -18.90
CA TYR A 50 -13.77 -1.10 -20.13
C TYR A 50 -14.91 -1.99 -20.66
N MET A 51 -15.83 -2.42 -19.79
CA MET A 51 -17.04 -3.15 -20.18
C MET A 51 -18.19 -2.23 -20.62
N GLY A 52 -18.00 -0.90 -20.63
CA GLY A 52 -19.02 0.08 -21.01
C GLY A 52 -20.08 0.38 -19.92
N ASN A 53 -19.92 -0.18 -18.71
CA ASN A 53 -20.85 0.01 -17.59
C ASN A 53 -20.29 0.92 -16.49
N GLY A 54 -19.10 1.48 -16.70
CA GLY A 54 -18.40 2.30 -15.72
C GLY A 54 -18.50 3.80 -15.98
N PRO A 55 -18.08 4.63 -15.01
CA PRO A 55 -18.18 6.08 -15.10
C PRO A 55 -17.12 6.72 -16.01
N PHE A 56 -16.10 5.95 -16.44
CA PHE A 56 -15.04 6.44 -17.31
C PHE A 56 -15.18 5.84 -18.71
N GLU A 57 -14.76 6.60 -19.73
CA GLU A 57 -14.55 6.04 -21.06
C GLU A 57 -13.42 5.02 -21.04
N ALA A 58 -13.50 4.02 -21.93
CA ALA A 58 -12.53 2.93 -22.07
C ALA A 58 -11.20 3.40 -22.69
N ASN A 59 -10.53 4.33 -22.03
CA ASN A 59 -9.32 5.00 -22.49
C ASN A 59 -8.23 5.01 -21.39
N SER A 60 -7.17 5.80 -21.60
CA SER A 60 -6.04 5.91 -20.69
C SER A 60 -6.41 6.34 -19.27
N ILE A 61 -7.55 6.99 -19.06
CA ILE A 61 -8.05 7.38 -17.74
C ILE A 61 -8.53 6.14 -16.97
N ALA A 62 -9.37 5.30 -17.59
CA ALA A 62 -9.82 4.05 -16.97
C ALA A 62 -8.63 3.13 -16.63
N LEU A 63 -7.63 3.05 -17.51
CA LEU A 63 -6.40 2.30 -17.25
C LEU A 63 -5.65 2.83 -16.02
N LYS A 64 -5.47 4.15 -15.93
CA LYS A 64 -4.79 4.78 -14.77
C LYS A 64 -5.53 4.50 -13.48
N VAL A 65 -6.86 4.57 -13.47
CA VAL A 65 -7.69 4.23 -12.30
C VAL A 65 -7.41 2.81 -11.83
N GLY A 66 -7.37 1.84 -12.76
CA GLY A 66 -7.06 0.45 -12.43
C GLY A 66 -5.64 0.26 -11.90
N LEU A 67 -4.66 0.92 -12.51
CA LEU A 67 -3.26 0.89 -12.07
C LEU A 67 -3.07 1.54 -10.68
N TYR A 68 -3.79 2.62 -10.37
CA TYR A 68 -3.82 3.17 -9.02
C TYR A 68 -4.40 2.18 -8.00
N GLY A 69 -5.42 1.41 -8.40
CA GLY A 69 -5.92 0.31 -7.59
C GLY A 69 -4.86 -0.77 -7.31
N LEU A 70 -4.09 -1.16 -8.33
CA LEU A 70 -2.97 -2.08 -8.18
C LEU A 70 -1.86 -1.53 -7.28
N ILE A 71 -1.54 -0.23 -7.38
CA ILE A 71 -0.57 0.44 -6.50
C ILE A 71 -1.02 0.31 -5.03
N ASN A 72 -2.30 0.53 -4.73
CA ASN A 72 -2.83 0.35 -3.37
C ASN A 72 -2.63 -1.08 -2.86
N LEU A 73 -2.81 -2.10 -3.71
CA LEU A 73 -2.54 -3.49 -3.34
C LEU A 73 -1.05 -3.76 -3.10
N THR A 74 -0.15 -3.14 -3.87
CA THR A 74 1.29 -3.25 -3.59
C THR A 74 1.69 -2.58 -2.28
N ILE A 75 1.07 -1.44 -1.93
CA ILE A 75 1.28 -0.76 -0.63
C ILE A 75 0.79 -1.65 0.52
N LEU A 76 -0.36 -2.29 0.37
CA LEU A 76 -0.84 -3.29 1.34
C LEU A 76 0.19 -4.43 1.52
N GLY A 77 0.81 -4.89 0.42
CA GLY A 77 1.90 -5.86 0.45
C GLY A 77 3.10 -5.38 1.28
N ILE A 78 3.48 -4.10 1.16
CA ILE A 78 4.51 -3.48 2.00
C ILE A 78 4.10 -3.53 3.46
N GLU A 79 2.89 -3.07 3.81
CA GLU A 79 2.42 -3.02 5.20
C GLU A 79 2.38 -4.41 5.85
N VAL A 80 1.98 -5.44 5.11
CA VAL A 80 1.94 -6.83 5.60
C VAL A 80 3.34 -7.39 5.77
N ALA A 81 4.26 -7.12 4.84
CA ALA A 81 5.65 -7.57 4.93
C ALA A 81 6.44 -6.83 6.02
N PHE A 82 6.08 -5.58 6.31
CA PHE A 82 6.76 -4.75 7.30
C PHE A 82 6.35 -5.08 8.74
N PHE A 83 5.17 -5.66 8.97
CA PHE A 83 4.69 -5.91 10.34
C PHE A 83 5.58 -6.88 11.14
N PRO A 84 5.95 -8.07 10.62
CA PRO A 84 6.89 -8.97 11.32
C PRO A 84 8.28 -8.35 11.47
N LEU A 85 8.68 -7.50 10.53
CA LEU A 85 9.95 -6.79 10.58
C LEU A 85 9.98 -5.77 11.73
N GLY A 86 8.88 -5.04 11.94
CA GLY A 86 8.72 -4.13 13.08
C GLY A 86 8.83 -4.86 14.43
N GLU A 87 8.18 -6.02 14.57
CA GLU A 87 8.31 -6.86 15.77
C GLU A 87 9.74 -7.36 15.99
N ALA A 88 10.43 -7.77 14.92
CA ALA A 88 11.83 -8.21 15.01
C ALA A 88 12.77 -7.07 15.44
N PHE A 89 12.54 -5.84 14.98
CA PHE A 89 13.29 -4.67 15.44
C PHE A 89 13.01 -4.33 16.91
N ALA A 90 11.77 -4.48 17.38
CA ALA A 90 11.45 -4.29 18.79
C ALA A 90 12.20 -5.31 19.67
N ARG A 91 12.21 -6.59 19.25
CA ARG A 91 12.99 -7.64 19.93
C ARG A 91 14.50 -7.37 19.90
N LEU A 92 15.02 -6.83 18.80
CA LEU A 92 16.44 -6.46 18.71
C LEU A 92 16.83 -5.41 19.76
N ALA A 93 15.91 -4.47 20.06
CA ALA A 93 16.13 -3.45 21.08
C ALA A 93 16.10 -4.00 22.53
N GLU A 94 15.32 -5.06 22.78
CA GLU A 94 15.16 -5.67 24.11
C GLU A 94 16.16 -6.80 24.38
N GLU A 95 16.30 -7.73 23.44
CA GLU A 95 17.07 -8.98 23.59
C GLU A 95 18.52 -8.84 23.10
N GLY A 96 18.83 -7.79 22.31
CA GLY A 96 20.11 -7.61 21.64
C GLY A 96 20.25 -8.45 20.37
N SER A 97 21.40 -8.38 19.70
CA SER A 97 21.60 -9.05 18.41
C SER A 97 21.95 -10.53 18.57
N THR A 98 21.21 -11.39 17.85
CA THR A 98 21.51 -12.82 17.70
C THR A 98 21.50 -13.19 16.22
N PRO A 99 22.25 -14.22 15.78
CA PRO A 99 22.29 -14.62 14.37
C PRO A 99 20.91 -14.96 13.79
N GLU A 100 20.04 -15.59 14.59
CA GLU A 100 18.68 -15.93 14.19
C GLU A 100 17.82 -14.68 13.98
N LEU A 101 17.96 -13.68 14.86
CA LEU A 101 17.22 -12.42 14.75
C LEU A 101 17.70 -11.57 13.57
N GLU A 102 19.00 -11.51 13.33
CA GLU A 102 19.58 -10.84 12.16
C GLU A 102 19.10 -11.48 10.85
N GLU A 103 19.05 -12.81 10.78
CA GLU A 103 18.51 -13.52 9.61
C GLU A 103 17.02 -13.20 9.38
N SER A 104 16.22 -13.21 10.46
CA SER A 104 14.81 -12.84 10.40
C SER A 104 14.61 -11.42 9.85
N ILE A 105 15.35 -10.45 10.37
CA ILE A 105 15.31 -9.04 9.92
C ILE A 105 15.74 -8.93 8.45
N SER A 106 16.86 -9.56 8.06
CA SER A 106 17.36 -9.55 6.69
C SER A 106 16.34 -10.14 5.70
N SER A 107 15.71 -11.26 6.07
CA SER A 107 14.68 -11.90 5.25
C SER A 107 13.42 -11.04 5.12
N GLY A 108 12.99 -10.39 6.21
CA GLY A 108 11.84 -9.48 6.25
C GLY A 108 12.09 -8.22 5.43
N MET A 109 13.29 -7.65 5.54
CA MET A 109 13.72 -6.49 4.76
C MET A 109 13.70 -6.82 3.26
N ARG A 110 14.24 -7.97 2.84
CA ARG A 110 14.22 -8.41 1.44
C ARG A 110 12.80 -8.51 0.88
N LYS A 111 11.86 -9.09 1.64
CA LYS A 111 10.45 -9.18 1.24
C LYS A 111 9.81 -7.79 1.12
N THR A 112 10.06 -6.92 2.09
CA THR A 112 9.54 -5.54 2.09
C THR A 112 10.06 -4.76 0.89
N LEU A 113 11.37 -4.84 0.61
CA LEU A 113 12.00 -4.16 -0.53
C LEU A 113 11.45 -4.65 -1.87
N MET A 114 11.14 -5.94 -2.01
CA MET A 114 10.49 -6.47 -3.21
C MET A 114 9.16 -5.75 -3.51
N TRP A 115 8.33 -5.54 -2.49
CA TRP A 115 7.06 -4.80 -2.63
C TRP A 115 7.28 -3.30 -2.91
N VAL A 116 8.29 -2.69 -2.27
CA VAL A 116 8.67 -1.29 -2.52
C VAL A 116 9.11 -1.10 -3.98
N HIS A 117 9.98 -1.96 -4.50
CA HIS A 117 10.40 -1.91 -5.90
C HIS A 117 9.23 -2.14 -6.85
N SER A 118 8.35 -3.08 -6.54
CA SER A 118 7.12 -3.32 -7.33
C SER A 118 6.24 -2.08 -7.40
N THR A 119 6.09 -1.37 -6.27
CA THR A 119 5.35 -0.12 -6.18
C THR A 119 5.98 0.97 -7.05
N TYR A 120 7.30 1.16 -6.97
CA TYR A 120 8.01 2.15 -7.79
C TYR A 120 7.92 1.87 -9.29
N ILE A 121 8.08 0.60 -9.70
CA ILE A 121 7.89 0.19 -11.10
C ILE A 121 6.47 0.52 -11.56
N MET A 122 5.45 0.25 -10.74
CA MET A 122 4.07 0.55 -11.07
C MET A 122 3.81 2.06 -11.20
N ILE A 123 4.35 2.86 -10.29
CA ILE A 123 4.28 4.34 -10.35
C ILE A 123 4.93 4.84 -11.64
N PHE A 124 6.09 4.29 -12.02
CA PHE A 124 6.77 4.63 -13.27
C PHE A 124 5.90 4.31 -14.49
N VAL A 125 5.28 3.13 -14.54
CA VAL A 125 4.37 2.73 -15.63
C VAL A 125 3.18 3.69 -15.72
N VAL A 126 2.57 4.05 -14.59
CA VAL A 126 1.44 5.01 -14.54
C VAL A 126 1.87 6.39 -15.04
N ALA A 127 3.03 6.89 -14.60
CA ALA A 127 3.56 8.18 -15.02
C ALA A 127 3.88 8.18 -16.53
N PHE A 128 4.47 7.09 -17.03
CA PHE A 128 4.77 6.92 -18.45
C PHE A 128 3.51 6.93 -19.32
N ILE A 129 2.47 6.18 -18.95
CA ILE A 129 1.16 6.22 -19.62
C ILE A 129 0.54 7.61 -19.50
N GLY A 130 0.75 8.27 -18.36
CA GLY A 130 0.40 9.67 -18.11
C GLY A 130 0.90 10.63 -19.19
N VAL A 131 2.20 10.57 -19.47
CA VAL A 131 2.90 11.45 -20.40
C VAL A 131 2.65 11.06 -21.85
N THR A 132 2.74 9.78 -22.16
CA THR A 132 2.65 9.28 -23.54
C THR A 132 1.23 9.23 -24.08
N LYS A 133 0.22 9.29 -23.21
CA LYS A 133 -1.21 9.15 -23.56
C LYS A 133 -1.49 7.88 -24.38
N ILE A 134 -0.69 6.84 -24.21
CA ILE A 134 -0.96 5.54 -24.84
C ILE A 134 -2.31 5.03 -24.31
N ALA A 135 -3.18 4.60 -25.23
CA ALA A 135 -4.60 4.28 -25.01
C ALA A 135 -5.54 5.47 -24.74
N GLY A 136 -5.12 6.72 -25.04
CA GLY A 136 -5.97 7.91 -25.05
C GLY A 136 -6.60 8.21 -26.41
#